data_AF-A0A917I3N6-F1
#
_entry.id   AF-A0A917I3N6-F1
#
_cell.length_a   1.000
_cell.length_b   1.000
_cell.length_c   1.000
_cell.angle_alpha   90.00
_cell.angle_beta   90.00
_cell.angle_gamma   90.00
#
_symmetry.space_group_name_H-M   'P 1'
#
loop_
_entity.id
_entity.type
_entity.pdbx_description
1 polymer ?
#
loop_
_entity_poly.entity_id
_entity_poly.type
_entity_poly.pdbx_seq_one_letter_code
_entity_poly.pdbx_strand_id
1 'polypeptide(L)'
;MNGRNADAHAAIGNARLQPGSEALSRRSFLIGSAVSMGALGLAGCATTDGLSRTEAALMYGPMPNEKFPIPAVDLSQVDPKYFRRTVRYESKEAPGTIVVDPANYYVYRIEGDGNATRYGANVGRSGFLWSGEAYVGRKSEWPTWTPPAEMIKRQPEAAKYARGMPGGLDNPLGARALHLYQNGKYTLYTIYASSAPETIGTNLTSGCTGLLSQDMIDLYARTPVKTKVIVLPA
;
A
#
# COMPACT_ATOMS: atom_id res chain seq x y z
N MET A 1 21.58 41.11 106.64
CA MET A 1 22.90 41.47 106.07
C MET A 1 22.76 41.49 104.56
N ASN A 2 23.09 42.64 103.94
CA ASN A 2 23.48 42.96 102.54
C ASN A 2 23.05 42.02 101.39
N GLY A 3 22.60 42.46 100.21
CA GLY A 3 22.46 43.81 99.64
C GLY A 3 22.17 43.77 98.12
N ARG A 4 21.67 44.92 97.62
CA ARG A 4 21.81 45.59 96.29
C ARG A 4 21.47 44.92 94.94
N ASN A 5 20.58 45.66 94.23
CA ASN A 5 20.57 46.12 92.82
C ASN A 5 20.56 45.06 91.68
N ALA A 6 19.88 45.25 90.54
CA ALA A 6 19.36 46.45 89.88
C ALA A 6 18.15 46.13 88.98
N ASP A 7 17.23 47.09 88.90
CA ASP A 7 16.61 47.69 87.71
C ASP A 7 16.23 46.83 86.49
N ALA A 8 14.94 46.80 86.15
CA ALA A 8 14.40 47.77 85.18
C ALA A 8 12.87 47.63 85.02
N HIS A 9 12.22 48.78 85.16
CA HIS A 9 10.79 49.06 85.06
C HIS A 9 10.19 48.64 83.70
N ALA A 10 9.09 47.88 83.68
CA ALA A 10 7.68 48.35 83.78
C ALA A 10 7.17 48.91 82.43
N ALA A 11 5.92 48.76 81.99
CA ALA A 11 4.71 48.42 82.71
C ALA A 11 3.53 48.29 81.71
N ILE A 12 2.55 47.45 82.07
CA ILE A 12 1.09 47.74 82.14
C ILE A 12 0.33 48.02 80.81
N GLY A 13 -0.84 47.43 80.53
CA GLY A 13 -1.72 46.64 81.38
C GLY A 13 -2.97 46.08 80.67
N ASN A 14 -3.45 44.99 81.28
CA ASN A 14 -4.82 44.52 81.53
C ASN A 14 -5.97 44.65 80.51
N ALA A 15 -6.41 43.44 80.11
CA ALA A 15 -7.73 42.85 80.37
C ALA A 15 -8.99 43.39 79.64
N ARG A 16 -9.70 42.51 78.91
CA ARG A 16 -10.80 41.65 79.42
C ARG A 16 -11.82 41.29 78.30
N LEU A 17 -12.01 39.98 78.10
CA LEU A 17 -13.20 39.17 77.73
C LEU A 17 -14.30 39.72 76.75
N GLN A 18 -14.35 39.08 75.56
CA GLN A 18 -15.44 38.39 74.80
C GLN A 18 -16.94 38.61 75.17
N PRO A 19 -17.95 38.46 74.25
CA PRO A 19 -18.12 37.35 73.28
C PRO A 19 -18.78 37.71 71.92
N GLY A 20 -18.97 36.70 71.04
CA GLY A 20 -19.56 36.85 69.69
C GLY A 20 -20.94 36.19 69.50
N SER A 21 -21.54 36.38 68.32
CA SER A 21 -22.23 35.39 67.47
C SER A 21 -22.98 36.04 66.29
N GLU A 22 -23.29 35.20 65.30
CA GLU A 22 -23.69 35.38 63.88
C GLU A 22 -25.03 36.16 63.66
N ALA A 23 -25.50 36.59 62.48
CA ALA A 23 -25.50 36.00 61.13
C ALA A 23 -26.05 36.98 60.03
N LEU A 24 -25.94 36.52 58.78
CA LEU A 24 -26.69 36.85 57.54
C LEU A 24 -26.18 37.94 56.56
N SER A 25 -25.59 37.42 55.47
CA SER A 25 -26.07 37.49 54.07
C SER A 25 -25.95 38.79 53.24
N ARG A 26 -25.77 38.54 51.93
CA ARG A 26 -25.90 39.46 50.78
C ARG A 26 -24.88 40.58 50.71
N ARG A 27 -23.74 40.28 50.05
CA ARG A 27 -23.29 40.97 48.82
C ARG A 27 -21.82 40.65 48.54
N SER A 28 -21.61 40.26 47.29
CA SER A 28 -20.43 40.63 46.49
C SER A 28 -19.10 39.90 46.72
N PHE A 29 -18.63 39.31 45.61
CA PHE A 29 -17.26 39.41 45.08
C PHE A 29 -16.14 38.80 45.95
N LEU A 30 -15.43 37.74 45.53
CA LEU A 30 -14.61 37.66 44.32
C LEU A 30 -14.34 36.21 43.89
N ILE A 31 -14.62 35.92 42.62
CA ILE A 31 -13.89 35.10 41.63
C ILE A 31 -12.97 34.02 42.21
N GLY A 32 -13.51 32.81 42.35
CA GLY A 32 -12.74 31.56 42.48
C GLY A 32 -12.45 30.97 41.10
N SER A 33 -11.18 30.75 40.83
CA SER A 33 -10.62 30.06 39.67
C SER A 33 -10.94 28.56 39.71
N ALA A 34 -11.81 28.08 38.82
CA ALA A 34 -11.88 26.68 38.40
C ALA A 34 -12.88 26.49 37.25
N VAL A 35 -12.41 26.48 36.00
CA VAL A 35 -13.00 25.63 34.96
C VAL A 35 -11.87 25.09 34.10
N SER A 36 -11.48 23.86 34.40
CA SER A 36 -10.84 22.94 33.46
C SER A 36 -11.74 22.76 32.24
N MET A 37 -11.51 23.55 31.19
CA MET A 37 -12.10 23.28 29.88
C MET A 37 -11.19 22.32 29.12
N GLY A 38 -11.68 21.09 28.98
CA GLY A 38 -10.99 19.97 28.38
C GLY A 38 -10.45 20.29 26.99
N ALA A 39 -9.17 20.01 26.82
CA ALA A 39 -8.63 19.70 25.50
C ALA A 39 -9.25 18.36 25.08
N LEU A 40 -10.32 18.42 24.28
CA LEU A 40 -10.72 17.30 23.44
C LEU A 40 -9.55 17.06 22.48
N GLY A 41 -8.68 16.12 22.87
CA GLY A 41 -7.71 15.55 21.95
C GLY A 41 -8.50 14.92 20.82
N LEU A 42 -8.47 15.55 19.65
CA LEU A 42 -8.82 14.89 18.40
C LEU A 42 -7.84 13.73 18.25
N ALA A 43 -8.23 12.55 18.73
CA ALA A 43 -7.64 11.31 18.32
C ALA A 43 -7.94 11.18 16.83
N GLY A 44 -7.07 11.77 16.00
CA GLY A 44 -7.05 11.48 14.59
C GLY A 44 -6.87 9.98 14.46
N CYS A 45 -7.86 9.29 13.90
CA CYS A 45 -7.66 7.97 13.37
C CYS A 45 -6.58 8.10 12.29
N ALA A 46 -5.32 7.92 12.66
CA ALA A 46 -4.29 7.59 11.70
C ALA A 46 -4.68 6.21 11.19
N THR A 47 -5.44 6.17 10.09
CA THR A 47 -5.53 4.96 9.28
C THR A 47 -4.11 4.72 8.79
N THR A 48 -3.37 3.87 9.48
CA THR A 48 -2.21 3.22 8.88
C THR A 48 -2.76 2.37 7.75
N ASP A 49 -2.92 2.98 6.57
CA ASP A 49 -3.40 2.40 5.31
C ASP A 49 -2.37 1.40 4.73
N GLY A 50 -1.77 0.59 5.59
CA GLY A 50 -0.80 -0.43 5.26
C GLY A 50 -1.36 -1.79 5.66
N LEU A 51 -1.62 -2.64 4.67
CA LEU A 51 -1.93 -4.03 4.90
C LEU A 51 -0.77 -4.66 5.68
N SER A 52 -1.05 -5.28 6.82
CA SER A 52 -0.02 -5.88 7.66
C SER A 52 0.63 -7.07 6.93
N ARG A 53 1.89 -7.37 7.24
CA ARG A 53 2.59 -8.53 6.64
C ARG A 53 1.86 -9.85 6.91
N THR A 54 1.17 -9.96 8.05
CA THR A 54 0.36 -11.14 8.41
C THR A 54 -0.83 -11.31 7.48
N GLU A 55 -1.54 -10.23 7.16
CA GLU A 55 -2.65 -10.26 6.20
C GLU A 55 -2.14 -10.54 4.78
N ALA A 56 -0.99 -9.96 4.40
CA ALA A 56 -0.36 -10.22 3.12
C ALA A 56 0.04 -11.70 2.96
N ALA A 57 0.49 -12.35 4.03
CA ALA A 57 0.87 -13.77 4.00
C ALA A 57 -0.30 -14.69 3.62
N LEU A 58 -1.55 -14.32 3.95
CA LEU A 58 -2.73 -15.07 3.52
C LEU A 58 -2.97 -14.93 2.01
N MET A 59 -2.76 -13.74 1.44
CA MET A 59 -2.93 -13.49 0.01
C MET A 59 -1.80 -14.08 -0.84
N TYR A 60 -0.59 -14.10 -0.31
CA TYR A 60 0.63 -14.49 -1.02
C TYR A 60 1.19 -15.85 -0.58
N GLY A 61 0.34 -16.68 0.01
CA GLY A 61 0.66 -18.05 0.41
C GLY A 61 0.91 -18.99 -0.78
N PRO A 62 1.27 -20.26 -0.48
CA PRO A 62 1.50 -21.26 -1.53
C PRO A 62 0.19 -21.67 -2.21
N MET A 63 0.25 -21.97 -3.50
CA MET A 63 -0.88 -22.48 -4.29
C MET A 63 -0.56 -23.89 -4.81
N PRO A 64 -0.78 -24.96 -4.00
CA PRO A 64 -0.38 -26.32 -4.34
C PRO A 64 -1.24 -26.98 -5.42
N ASN A 65 -2.42 -26.44 -5.69
CA ASN A 65 -3.39 -27.01 -6.64
C ASN A 65 -3.21 -26.51 -8.08
N GLU A 66 -2.26 -25.61 -8.33
CA GLU A 66 -1.89 -25.19 -9.68
C GLU A 66 -1.19 -26.33 -10.43
N LYS A 67 -1.30 -26.34 -11.78
CA LYS A 67 -0.63 -27.34 -12.65
C LYS A 67 0.86 -27.48 -12.31
N PHE A 68 1.51 -26.38 -12.01
CA PHE A 68 2.82 -26.35 -11.36
C PHE A 68 2.63 -25.67 -10.00
N PRO A 69 2.85 -26.37 -8.87
CA PRO A 69 2.65 -25.82 -7.53
C PRO A 69 3.44 -24.53 -7.32
N ILE A 70 2.74 -23.42 -7.01
CA ILE A 70 3.39 -22.11 -6.83
C ILE A 70 3.78 -21.96 -5.35
N PRO A 71 5.06 -21.66 -5.03
CA PRO A 71 5.49 -21.43 -3.66
C PRO A 71 4.91 -20.13 -3.08
N ALA A 72 4.95 -20.02 -1.75
CA ALA A 72 4.64 -18.76 -1.09
C ALA A 72 5.65 -17.67 -1.51
N VAL A 73 5.20 -16.42 -1.57
CA VAL A 73 6.08 -15.29 -1.84
C VAL A 73 6.91 -14.97 -0.60
N ASP A 74 8.21 -14.76 -0.77
CA ASP A 74 9.04 -14.14 0.26
C ASP A 74 8.71 -12.64 0.36
N LEU A 75 7.79 -12.31 1.27
CA LEU A 75 7.34 -10.94 1.51
C LEU A 75 8.41 -10.03 2.09
N SER A 76 9.57 -10.55 2.52
CA SER A 76 10.68 -9.71 2.95
C SER A 76 11.32 -8.96 1.77
N GLN A 77 11.16 -9.47 0.55
CA GLN A 77 11.72 -8.90 -0.68
C GLN A 77 10.79 -7.90 -1.37
N VAL A 78 9.58 -7.71 -0.87
CA VAL A 78 8.57 -6.82 -1.47
C VAL A 78 8.28 -5.68 -0.51
N ASP A 79 8.41 -4.44 -0.98
CA ASP A 79 7.98 -3.26 -0.23
C ASP A 79 6.45 -3.36 0.01
N PRO A 80 5.97 -3.30 1.27
CA PRO A 80 4.55 -3.45 1.58
C PRO A 80 3.62 -2.53 0.81
N LYS A 81 4.08 -1.37 0.32
CA LYS A 81 3.27 -0.46 -0.52
C LYS A 81 2.74 -1.12 -1.80
N TYR A 82 3.46 -2.14 -2.30
CA TYR A 82 3.14 -2.91 -3.49
C TYR A 82 2.21 -4.09 -3.24
N PHE A 83 1.86 -4.39 -1.99
CA PHE A 83 0.84 -5.40 -1.70
C PHE A 83 -0.51 -4.99 -2.26
N ARG A 84 -1.19 -5.97 -2.88
CA ARG A 84 -2.51 -5.84 -3.46
C ARG A 84 -3.49 -5.32 -2.42
N ARG A 85 -4.28 -4.33 -2.83
CA ARG A 85 -5.31 -3.70 -1.99
C ARG A 85 -6.32 -2.95 -2.83
N THR A 86 -7.50 -2.73 -2.27
CA THR A 86 -8.47 -1.78 -2.83
C THR A 86 -8.06 -0.36 -2.43
N VAL A 87 -8.09 0.56 -3.37
CA VAL A 87 -7.78 1.99 -3.16
C VAL A 87 -8.86 2.87 -3.75
N ARG A 88 -8.97 4.11 -3.25
CA ARG A 88 -9.70 5.16 -3.96
C ARG A 88 -8.98 5.44 -5.28
N TYR A 89 -9.74 5.45 -6.35
CA TYR A 89 -9.24 5.71 -7.69
C TYR A 89 -10.38 6.30 -8.52
N GLU A 90 -10.42 7.63 -8.61
CA GLU A 90 -11.43 8.34 -9.39
C GLU A 90 -11.11 8.15 -10.87
N SER A 91 -12.03 7.51 -11.60
CA SER A 91 -11.88 7.22 -13.02
C SER A 91 -13.22 7.36 -13.73
N LYS A 92 -13.15 7.76 -15.00
CA LYS A 92 -14.31 7.78 -15.91
C LYS A 92 -14.50 6.45 -16.64
N GLU A 93 -13.58 5.50 -16.44
CA GLU A 93 -13.60 4.20 -17.10
C GLU A 93 -14.60 3.25 -16.45
N ALA A 94 -15.16 2.35 -17.25
CA ALA A 94 -16.10 1.35 -16.77
C ALA A 94 -15.43 0.35 -15.80
N PRO A 95 -16.17 -0.20 -14.82
CA PRO A 95 -15.71 -1.30 -13.99
C PRO A 95 -15.16 -2.47 -14.83
N GLY A 96 -14.07 -3.07 -14.35
CA GLY A 96 -13.30 -4.09 -15.05
C GLY A 96 -12.21 -3.57 -15.98
N THR A 97 -12.18 -2.27 -16.30
CA THR A 97 -11.07 -1.67 -17.06
C THR A 97 -9.76 -1.83 -16.30
N ILE A 98 -8.69 -2.16 -17.02
CA ILE A 98 -7.34 -2.24 -16.46
C ILE A 98 -6.57 -0.97 -16.80
N VAL A 99 -5.89 -0.37 -15.83
CA VAL A 99 -4.97 0.74 -16.03
C VAL A 99 -3.58 0.32 -15.59
N VAL A 100 -2.59 0.40 -16.47
CA VAL A 100 -1.19 0.19 -16.13
C VAL A 100 -0.54 1.55 -15.93
N ASP A 101 0.11 1.74 -14.78
CA ASP A 101 0.81 2.96 -14.39
C ASP A 101 2.31 2.64 -14.21
N PRO A 102 3.11 2.78 -15.28
CA PRO A 102 4.52 2.45 -15.22
C PRO A 102 5.32 3.36 -14.29
N ALA A 103 4.95 4.64 -14.17
CA ALA A 103 5.67 5.61 -13.36
C ALA A 103 5.64 5.26 -11.86
N ASN A 104 4.54 4.64 -11.40
CA ASN A 104 4.35 4.25 -10.00
C ASN A 104 4.45 2.74 -9.75
N TYR A 105 4.74 1.94 -10.77
CA TYR A 105 4.85 0.48 -10.66
C TYR A 105 3.56 -0.20 -10.20
N TYR A 106 2.42 0.24 -10.74
CA TYR A 106 1.12 -0.31 -10.39
C TYR A 106 0.32 -0.76 -11.61
N VAL A 107 -0.50 -1.77 -11.39
CA VAL A 107 -1.64 -2.10 -12.23
C VAL A 107 -2.90 -1.89 -11.41
N TYR A 108 -3.93 -1.32 -12.02
CA TYR A 108 -5.23 -1.10 -11.41
C TYR A 108 -6.29 -1.85 -12.20
N ARG A 109 -7.24 -2.46 -11.50
CA ARG A 109 -8.51 -2.91 -12.08
C ARG A 109 -9.62 -2.08 -11.46
N ILE A 110 -10.35 -1.33 -12.28
CA ILE A 110 -11.45 -0.48 -11.82
C ILE A 110 -12.57 -1.35 -11.26
N GLU A 111 -13.03 -1.06 -10.04
CA GLU A 111 -14.13 -1.80 -9.39
C GLU A 111 -15.48 -1.07 -9.51
N GLY A 112 -15.45 0.25 -9.71
CA GLY A 112 -16.63 1.11 -9.63
C GLY A 112 -16.64 1.93 -8.34
N ASP A 113 -17.61 2.84 -8.22
CA ASP A 113 -17.83 3.67 -7.02
C ASP A 113 -16.60 4.47 -6.54
N GLY A 114 -15.73 4.86 -7.48
CA GLY A 114 -14.48 5.56 -7.18
C GLY A 114 -13.39 4.67 -6.56
N ASN A 115 -13.45 3.36 -6.79
CA ASN A 115 -12.49 2.38 -6.27
C ASN A 115 -11.82 1.56 -7.38
N ALA A 116 -10.60 1.09 -7.10
CA ALA A 116 -9.88 0.12 -7.92
C ALA A 116 -9.11 -0.88 -7.05
N THR A 117 -8.99 -2.13 -7.51
CA THR A 117 -7.95 -3.03 -6.98
C THR A 117 -6.61 -2.59 -7.55
N ARG A 118 -5.65 -2.25 -6.70
CA ARG A 118 -4.26 -1.95 -7.07
C ARG A 118 -3.37 -3.15 -6.82
N TYR A 119 -2.47 -3.45 -7.75
CA TYR A 119 -1.44 -4.50 -7.69
C TYR A 119 -0.06 -3.88 -7.89
N GLY A 120 0.93 -4.31 -7.12
CA GLY A 120 2.33 -3.96 -7.37
C GLY A 120 2.88 -4.67 -8.61
N ALA A 121 3.68 -3.96 -9.39
CA ALA A 121 4.20 -4.45 -10.65
C ALA A 121 5.70 -4.23 -10.81
N ASN A 122 6.33 -5.02 -11.66
CA ASN A 122 7.55 -4.63 -12.37
C ASN A 122 7.18 -4.14 -13.77
N VAL A 123 7.99 -3.25 -14.33
CA VAL A 123 7.68 -2.62 -15.62
C VAL A 123 8.90 -2.58 -16.54
N GLY A 124 8.65 -2.27 -17.81
CA GLY A 124 9.69 -2.14 -18.81
C GLY A 124 10.64 -0.99 -18.54
N ARG A 125 11.88 -1.12 -19.00
CA ARG A 125 12.87 -0.04 -18.97
C ARG A 125 12.39 1.16 -19.79
N SER A 126 12.72 2.37 -19.32
CA SER A 126 12.48 3.61 -20.05
C SER A 126 13.02 3.51 -21.48
N GLY A 127 12.18 3.76 -22.48
CA GLY A 127 12.49 3.59 -23.91
C GLY A 127 11.91 2.33 -24.59
N PHE A 128 11.40 1.36 -23.82
CA PHE A 128 10.69 0.18 -24.35
C PHE A 128 9.18 0.20 -24.07
N LEU A 129 8.69 1.24 -23.41
CA LEU A 129 7.31 1.33 -22.94
C LEU A 129 6.42 1.92 -24.02
N TRP A 130 5.60 1.06 -24.61
CA TRP A 130 4.43 1.47 -25.38
C TRP A 130 3.34 1.98 -24.44
N SER A 131 2.65 3.06 -24.81
CA SER A 131 1.49 3.61 -24.09
C SER A 131 0.30 3.80 -25.01
N GLY A 132 -0.90 3.85 -24.43
CA GLY A 132 -2.15 4.04 -25.14
C GLY A 132 -3.22 3.01 -24.77
N GLU A 133 -4.31 3.02 -25.54
CA GLU A 133 -5.43 2.10 -25.34
C GLU A 133 -5.23 0.77 -26.09
N ALA A 134 -5.52 -0.32 -25.42
CA ALA A 134 -5.55 -1.68 -25.93
C ALA A 134 -6.71 -2.47 -25.31
N TYR A 135 -6.81 -3.74 -25.65
CA TYR A 135 -7.70 -4.67 -24.98
C TYR A 135 -7.05 -6.03 -24.79
N VAL A 136 -7.54 -6.82 -23.85
CA VAL A 136 -7.11 -8.22 -23.68
C VAL A 136 -7.61 -9.04 -24.87
N GLY A 137 -6.73 -9.37 -25.81
CA GLY A 137 -7.11 -10.14 -27.00
C GLY A 137 -7.08 -11.65 -26.79
N ARG A 138 -6.20 -12.13 -25.91
CA ARG A 138 -6.17 -13.52 -25.47
C ARG A 138 -5.60 -13.66 -24.06
N LYS A 139 -5.89 -14.80 -23.45
CA LYS A 139 -5.47 -15.20 -22.11
C LYS A 139 -4.76 -16.53 -22.20
N SER A 140 -3.68 -16.70 -21.45
CA SER A 140 -2.92 -17.95 -21.42
C SER A 140 -2.62 -18.38 -19.98
N GLU A 141 -2.75 -19.68 -19.71
CA GLU A 141 -2.25 -20.31 -18.49
C GLU A 141 -0.98 -21.08 -18.83
N TRP A 142 0.07 -20.91 -18.01
CA TRP A 142 1.39 -21.52 -18.22
C TRP A 142 1.87 -21.44 -19.68
N PRO A 143 1.92 -20.22 -20.28
CA PRO A 143 2.24 -20.05 -21.68
C PRO A 143 3.65 -20.52 -22.03
N THR A 144 3.83 -20.98 -23.26
CA THR A 144 5.17 -21.10 -23.85
C THR A 144 5.78 -19.70 -23.99
N TRP A 145 7.02 -19.55 -23.54
CA TRP A 145 7.79 -18.32 -23.72
C TRP A 145 8.84 -18.50 -24.81
N THR A 146 8.91 -17.54 -25.73
CA THR A 146 9.98 -17.51 -26.73
C THR A 146 10.77 -16.21 -26.56
N PRO A 147 12.09 -16.27 -26.31
CA PRO A 147 12.91 -15.08 -26.17
C PRO A 147 12.91 -14.29 -27.49
N PRO A 148 12.76 -12.96 -27.45
CA PRO A 148 12.94 -12.12 -28.63
C PRO A 148 14.34 -12.25 -29.22
N ALA A 149 14.47 -12.09 -30.54
CA ALA A 149 15.77 -12.19 -31.22
C ALA A 149 16.83 -11.22 -30.64
N GLU A 150 16.41 -10.00 -30.27
CA GLU A 150 17.29 -9.01 -29.64
C GLU A 150 17.75 -9.44 -28.24
N MET A 151 16.94 -10.21 -27.52
CA MET A 151 17.35 -10.81 -26.25
C MET A 151 18.41 -11.88 -26.49
N ILE A 152 18.21 -12.78 -27.46
CA ILE A 152 19.19 -13.82 -27.81
C ILE A 152 20.53 -13.22 -28.22
N LYS A 153 20.54 -12.11 -28.99
CA LYS A 153 21.78 -11.41 -29.36
C LYS A 153 22.57 -10.93 -28.15
N ARG A 154 21.87 -10.43 -27.11
CA ARG A 154 22.47 -9.95 -25.86
C ARG A 154 22.81 -11.07 -24.87
N GLN A 155 22.05 -12.16 -24.93
CA GLN A 155 22.09 -13.32 -24.02
C GLN A 155 22.05 -14.61 -24.86
N PRO A 156 23.18 -15.02 -25.47
CA PRO A 156 23.23 -16.16 -26.37
C PRO A 156 22.77 -17.48 -25.73
N GLU A 157 22.91 -17.61 -24.42
CA GLU A 157 22.42 -18.76 -23.64
C GLU A 157 20.91 -18.94 -23.72
N ALA A 158 20.14 -17.88 -24.01
CA ALA A 158 18.70 -17.94 -24.21
C ALA A 158 18.32 -18.62 -25.54
N ALA A 159 19.27 -18.77 -26.49
CA ALA A 159 19.03 -19.38 -27.80
C ALA A 159 18.51 -20.82 -27.70
N LYS A 160 18.83 -21.55 -26.62
CA LYS A 160 18.28 -22.89 -26.36
C LYS A 160 16.75 -22.90 -26.30
N TYR A 161 16.13 -21.77 -25.98
CA TYR A 161 14.68 -21.58 -25.92
C TYR A 161 14.11 -20.88 -27.16
N ALA A 162 14.88 -20.71 -28.25
CA ALA A 162 14.40 -20.07 -29.48
C ALA A 162 13.18 -20.79 -30.12
N ARG A 163 13.00 -22.08 -29.83
CA ARG A 163 11.81 -22.87 -30.23
C ARG A 163 10.70 -22.90 -29.17
N GLY A 164 10.81 -22.08 -28.14
CA GLY A 164 9.89 -22.01 -27.02
C GLY A 164 10.41 -22.76 -25.79
N MET A 165 10.36 -22.08 -24.65
CA MET A 165 10.43 -22.66 -23.31
C MET A 165 9.02 -23.08 -22.89
N PRO A 166 8.79 -24.34 -22.48
CA PRO A 166 7.49 -24.76 -21.99
C PRO A 166 7.08 -24.00 -20.72
N GLY A 167 5.78 -23.98 -20.43
CA GLY A 167 5.28 -23.44 -19.17
C GLY A 167 5.85 -24.19 -17.96
N GLY A 168 6.12 -23.47 -16.87
CA GLY A 168 6.68 -23.99 -15.63
C GLY A 168 7.14 -22.86 -14.71
N LEU A 169 7.62 -23.19 -13.51
CA LEU A 169 8.05 -22.18 -12.51
C LEU A 169 9.24 -21.34 -12.98
N ASP A 170 10.11 -21.91 -13.80
CA ASP A 170 11.27 -21.21 -14.38
C ASP A 170 10.92 -20.40 -15.63
N ASN A 171 9.68 -20.50 -16.12
CA ASN A 171 9.25 -19.77 -17.31
C ASN A 171 9.00 -18.29 -16.95
N PRO A 172 9.61 -17.33 -17.68
CA PRO A 172 9.54 -15.91 -17.33
C PRO A 172 8.17 -15.27 -17.57
N LEU A 173 7.23 -15.93 -18.25
CA LEU A 173 5.82 -15.49 -18.34
C LEU A 173 4.96 -16.04 -17.19
N GLY A 174 5.52 -16.95 -16.38
CA GLY A 174 4.91 -17.51 -15.18
C GLY A 174 3.58 -18.22 -15.42
N ALA A 175 2.75 -18.20 -14.37
CA ALA A 175 1.51 -18.96 -14.30
C ALA A 175 0.40 -18.46 -15.23
N ARG A 176 0.33 -17.15 -15.51
CA ARG A 176 -0.77 -16.50 -16.23
C ARG A 176 -0.26 -15.32 -17.07
N ALA A 177 -0.87 -15.11 -18.23
CA ALA A 177 -0.56 -13.98 -19.09
C ALA A 177 -1.80 -13.41 -19.79
N LEU A 178 -1.89 -12.08 -19.82
CA LEU A 178 -2.85 -11.30 -20.62
C LEU A 178 -2.10 -10.66 -21.79
N HIS A 179 -2.50 -11.02 -23.01
CA HIS A 179 -1.87 -10.51 -24.23
C HIS A 179 -2.70 -9.36 -24.78
N LEU A 180 -2.07 -8.19 -24.93
CA LEU A 180 -2.78 -6.96 -25.30
C LEU A 180 -2.82 -6.76 -26.81
N TYR A 181 -4.00 -6.38 -27.31
CA TYR A 181 -4.26 -6.19 -28.73
C TYR A 181 -4.76 -4.77 -28.97
N GLN A 182 -4.41 -4.21 -30.12
CA GLN A 182 -4.92 -2.94 -30.62
C GLN A 182 -5.25 -3.11 -32.10
N ASN A 183 -6.43 -2.65 -32.53
CA ASN A 183 -6.87 -2.73 -33.95
C ASN A 183 -6.76 -4.15 -34.55
N GLY A 184 -7.06 -5.18 -33.74
CA GLY A 184 -6.99 -6.59 -34.13
C GLY A 184 -5.60 -7.21 -34.16
N LYS A 185 -4.54 -6.44 -33.85
CA LYS A 185 -3.15 -6.92 -33.84
C LYS A 185 -2.61 -7.02 -32.41
N TYR A 186 -1.82 -8.06 -32.15
CA TYR A 186 -1.10 -8.21 -30.90
C TYR A 186 -0.03 -7.12 -30.79
N THR A 187 -0.02 -6.37 -29.68
CA THR A 187 0.91 -5.23 -29.48
C THR A 187 2.30 -5.67 -29.04
N LEU A 188 2.53 -6.97 -28.83
CA LEU A 188 3.68 -7.55 -28.14
C LEU A 188 3.76 -7.19 -26.64
N TYR A 189 2.81 -6.40 -26.12
CA TYR A 189 2.70 -6.09 -24.71
C TYR A 189 1.93 -7.18 -23.97
N THR A 190 2.52 -7.68 -22.88
CA THR A 190 1.91 -8.69 -22.01
C THR A 190 1.92 -8.23 -20.56
N ILE A 191 0.79 -8.44 -19.87
CA ILE A 191 0.75 -8.42 -18.41
C ILE A 191 0.88 -9.88 -17.95
N TYR A 192 1.93 -10.21 -17.19
CA TYR A 192 2.31 -11.60 -16.91
C TYR A 192 2.58 -11.87 -15.44
N ALA A 193 2.64 -13.15 -15.07
CA ALA A 193 2.98 -13.60 -13.73
C ALA A 193 4.50 -13.67 -13.55
N SER A 194 5.00 -13.07 -12.48
CA SER A 194 6.38 -13.12 -12.03
C SER A 194 6.49 -14.02 -10.81
N SER A 195 7.51 -14.87 -10.78
CA SER A 195 7.95 -15.65 -9.62
C SER A 195 9.07 -14.96 -8.83
N ALA A 196 9.52 -13.79 -9.27
CA ALA A 196 10.64 -13.04 -8.71
C ALA A 196 10.15 -11.81 -7.92
N PRO A 197 9.84 -11.93 -6.61
CA PRO A 197 9.29 -10.84 -5.80
C PRO A 197 10.18 -9.61 -5.71
N GLU A 198 11.50 -9.79 -5.69
CA GLU A 198 12.49 -8.72 -5.66
C GLU A 198 12.43 -7.79 -6.89
N THR A 199 11.75 -8.21 -7.96
CA THR A 199 11.57 -7.39 -9.16
C THR A 199 10.42 -6.39 -9.04
N ILE A 200 9.48 -6.57 -8.10
CA ILE A 200 8.32 -5.69 -7.95
C ILE A 200 8.78 -4.30 -7.52
N GLY A 201 8.32 -3.26 -8.21
CA GLY A 201 8.78 -1.88 -8.02
C GLY A 201 10.05 -1.51 -8.80
N THR A 202 10.45 -2.32 -9.79
CA THR A 202 11.66 -2.08 -10.59
C THR A 202 11.40 -1.96 -12.09
N ASN A 203 12.33 -1.30 -12.79
CA ASN A 203 12.37 -1.16 -14.26
C ASN A 203 13.27 -2.24 -14.87
N LEU A 204 12.80 -3.48 -14.92
CA LEU A 204 13.62 -4.62 -15.35
C LEU A 204 13.39 -5.02 -16.81
N THR A 205 12.12 -5.00 -17.25
CA THR A 205 11.69 -5.76 -18.43
C THR A 205 11.99 -5.03 -19.75
N SER A 206 11.83 -5.71 -20.88
CA SER A 206 11.95 -5.12 -22.22
C SER A 206 10.62 -4.55 -22.75
N GLY A 207 9.68 -4.17 -21.86
CA GLY A 207 8.44 -3.45 -22.23
C GLY A 207 7.14 -4.05 -21.71
N CYS A 208 7.17 -5.22 -21.06
CA CYS A 208 5.99 -5.88 -20.48
C CYS A 208 5.84 -5.56 -18.98
N THR A 209 4.71 -5.95 -18.39
CA THR A 209 4.42 -5.72 -16.97
C THR A 209 4.24 -7.03 -16.22
N GLY A 210 5.08 -7.26 -15.21
CA GLY A 210 4.99 -8.44 -14.35
C GLY A 210 4.31 -8.14 -13.03
N LEU A 211 3.38 -8.99 -12.61
CA LEU A 211 2.78 -8.98 -11.27
C LEU A 211 3.24 -10.21 -10.50
N LEU A 212 3.18 -10.20 -9.16
CA LEU A 212 3.35 -11.45 -8.40
C LEU A 212 2.37 -12.51 -8.90
N SER A 213 2.79 -13.78 -8.91
CA SER A 213 1.97 -14.86 -9.48
C SER A 213 0.56 -14.93 -8.89
N GLN A 214 0.41 -14.75 -7.58
CA GLN A 214 -0.87 -14.71 -6.87
C GLN A 214 -1.75 -13.53 -7.31
N ASP A 215 -1.15 -12.36 -7.52
CA ASP A 215 -1.83 -11.15 -8.00
C ASP A 215 -2.25 -11.31 -9.45
N MET A 216 -1.38 -11.88 -10.28
CA MET A 216 -1.70 -12.17 -11.68
C MET A 216 -2.83 -13.18 -11.80
N ILE A 217 -2.86 -14.23 -10.96
CA ILE A 217 -3.94 -15.23 -10.97
C ILE A 217 -5.29 -14.57 -10.63
N ASP A 218 -5.32 -13.72 -9.61
CA ASP A 218 -6.52 -12.98 -9.23
C ASP A 218 -6.99 -12.00 -10.31
N LEU A 219 -6.09 -11.17 -10.85
CA LEU A 219 -6.41 -10.29 -11.97
C LEU A 219 -6.91 -11.10 -13.18
N TYR A 220 -6.20 -12.17 -13.54
CA TYR A 220 -6.55 -13.04 -14.66
C TYR A 220 -7.94 -13.64 -14.53
N ALA A 221 -8.33 -14.12 -13.34
CA ALA A 221 -9.66 -14.68 -13.10
C ALA A 221 -10.77 -13.64 -13.32
N ARG A 222 -10.50 -12.37 -12.98
CA ARG A 222 -11.46 -11.25 -13.02
C ARG A 222 -11.44 -10.43 -14.31
N THR A 223 -10.70 -10.90 -15.32
CA THR A 223 -10.48 -10.21 -16.60
C THR A 223 -10.94 -11.07 -17.77
N PRO A 224 -12.14 -10.82 -18.33
CA PRO A 224 -12.56 -11.42 -19.60
C PRO A 224 -11.67 -11.01 -20.79
N VAL A 225 -11.73 -11.79 -21.87
CA VAL A 225 -11.25 -11.33 -23.18
C VAL A 225 -12.11 -10.13 -23.60
N LYS A 226 -11.51 -9.18 -24.34
CA LYS A 226 -12.06 -7.86 -24.70
C LYS A 226 -12.10 -6.83 -23.57
N THR A 227 -11.62 -7.13 -22.36
CA THR A 227 -11.42 -6.09 -21.34
C THR A 227 -10.54 -4.96 -21.86
N LYS A 228 -11.00 -3.72 -21.70
CA LYS A 228 -10.24 -2.49 -22.02
C LYS A 228 -9.01 -2.39 -21.13
N VAL A 229 -7.88 -2.04 -21.72
CA VAL A 229 -6.62 -1.79 -21.02
C VAL A 229 -6.07 -0.44 -21.44
N ILE A 230 -5.67 0.39 -20.49
CA ILE A 230 -5.03 1.68 -20.73
C ILE A 230 -3.63 1.61 -20.14
N VAL A 231 -2.62 1.83 -20.96
CA VAL A 231 -1.23 1.93 -20.51
C VAL A 231 -0.84 3.40 -20.48
N LEU A 232 -0.59 3.91 -19.29
CA LEU A 232 -0.18 5.30 -19.08
C LEU A 232 1.24 5.54 -19.60
N PRO A 233 1.59 6.78 -19.99
CA PRO A 233 2.98 7.14 -20.25
C PRO A 233 3.83 6.96 -18.99
N ALA A 234 5.10 6.65 -19.19
CA ALA A 234 6.10 6.48 -18.14
C ALA A 234 6.90 7.76 -17.87
#